data_AF-A0A1E3L043-F1
#
_entry.id   AF-A0A1E3L043-F1
#
_cell.length_a   1.000
_cell.length_b   1.000
_cell.length_c   1.000
_cell.angle_alpha   90.00
_cell.angle_beta   90.00
_cell.angle_gamma   90.00
#
_symmetry.space_group_name_H-M   'P 1'
#
loop_
_entity.id
_entity.type
_entity.pdbx_description
1 polymer ?
#
loop_
_entity_poly.entity_id
_entity_poly.type
_entity_poly.pdbx_seq_one_letter_code
_entity_poly.pdbx_strand_id
1 'polypeptide(L)'
;MSSKKKKWFIISLLVLIFIAYRTAYPFIREYQEANVTKETQQYLFNKYQEKFVVTDIRKEPLMQKYYLVAARAEDPDINFNVIRSIDKPFVYQDDYIAEKWYWQSSMILKPILDRNIKQTGYSFIINQRFQTEEYKEINEDFIKAQVLHPELSQVSLYILYIINKGEESKYKSTIDNLVSDIKKRNIKSLLLKVEFYDLSKYENKDDFEKHLKKIKNPTLFSMHKEKTLLKKYNIKIDNT
;
A
#
# COMPACT_ATOMS: atom_id res chain seq x y z
N MET A 1 -24.47 -21.14 56.37
CA MET A 1 -24.12 -21.83 55.10
C MET A 1 -22.64 -22.23 55.15
N SER A 2 -22.30 -23.52 55.02
CA SER A 2 -20.90 -23.98 55.16
C SER A 2 -20.00 -23.41 54.05
N SER A 3 -18.73 -23.14 54.37
CA SER A 3 -17.72 -22.59 53.45
C SER A 3 -17.66 -23.35 52.12
N LYS A 4 -17.87 -24.67 52.14
CA LYS A 4 -17.91 -25.50 50.92
C LYS A 4 -19.11 -25.16 50.01
N LYS A 5 -20.32 -24.96 50.56
CA LYS A 5 -21.52 -24.62 49.77
C LYS A 5 -21.39 -23.25 49.09
N LYS A 6 -20.75 -22.27 49.75
CA LYS A 6 -20.44 -20.95 49.16
C LYS A 6 -19.47 -21.07 47.96
N LYS A 7 -18.42 -21.87 48.08
CA LYS A 7 -17.45 -22.10 46.98
C LYS A 7 -18.11 -22.74 45.76
N TRP A 8 -18.92 -23.78 45.96
CA TRP A 8 -19.63 -24.45 44.86
C TRP A 8 -20.64 -23.53 44.15
N PHE A 9 -21.33 -22.66 44.91
CA PHE A 9 -22.22 -21.66 44.32
C PHE A 9 -21.45 -20.64 43.45
N ILE A 10 -20.32 -20.12 43.94
CA ILE A 10 -19.47 -19.17 43.17
C ILE A 10 -18.94 -19.82 41.88
N ILE A 11 -18.46 -21.06 41.96
CA ILE A 11 -17.95 -21.79 40.78
C ILE A 11 -19.08 -21.98 39.75
N SER A 12 -20.27 -22.40 40.20
CA SER A 12 -21.43 -22.59 39.32
C SER A 12 -21.86 -21.28 38.63
N LEU A 13 -21.82 -20.17 39.37
CA LEU A 13 -22.11 -18.84 38.83
C LEU A 13 -21.08 -18.40 37.78
N LEU A 14 -19.78 -18.61 38.03
CA LEU A 14 -18.72 -18.29 37.06
C LEU A 14 -18.83 -19.13 35.78
N VAL A 15 -19.19 -20.42 35.90
CA VAL A 15 -19.43 -21.29 34.74
C VAL A 15 -20.65 -20.81 33.94
N LEU A 16 -21.73 -20.42 34.60
CA LEU A 16 -22.91 -19.83 33.95
C LEU A 16 -22.56 -18.53 33.20
N ILE A 17 -21.79 -17.63 33.83
CA ILE A 17 -21.32 -16.39 33.20
C ILE A 17 -20.43 -16.71 31.99
N PHE A 18 -19.53 -17.69 32.10
CA PHE A 18 -18.66 -18.10 31.01
C PHE A 18 -19.44 -18.69 29.83
N ILE A 19 -20.43 -19.53 30.09
CA ILE A 19 -21.31 -20.09 29.05
C ILE A 19 -22.11 -18.97 28.39
N ALA A 20 -22.76 -18.10 29.18
CA ALA A 20 -23.53 -16.97 28.66
C ALA A 20 -22.67 -16.03 27.81
N TYR A 21 -21.43 -15.75 28.26
CA TYR A 21 -20.46 -14.98 27.48
C TYR A 21 -20.11 -15.70 26.18
N ARG A 22 -19.77 -16.99 26.22
CA ARG A 22 -19.41 -17.77 25.02
C ARG A 22 -20.56 -17.84 24.00
N THR A 23 -21.81 -17.89 24.45
CA THR A 23 -22.98 -17.92 23.58
C THR A 23 -23.35 -16.54 23.03
N ALA A 24 -23.24 -15.48 23.82
CA ALA A 24 -23.64 -14.12 23.41
C ALA A 24 -22.53 -13.39 22.63
N TYR A 25 -21.27 -13.71 22.88
CA TYR A 25 -20.12 -13.02 22.30
C TYR A 25 -20.11 -13.02 20.76
N PRO A 26 -20.41 -14.13 20.04
CA PRO A 26 -20.47 -14.12 18.59
C PRO A 26 -21.50 -13.11 18.05
N PHE A 27 -22.72 -13.09 18.61
CA PHE A 27 -23.77 -12.15 18.19
C PHE A 27 -23.42 -10.69 18.48
N ILE A 28 -22.84 -10.43 19.66
CA ILE A 28 -22.37 -9.08 20.03
C ILE A 28 -21.26 -8.63 19.07
N ARG A 29 -20.33 -9.54 18.73
CA ARG A 29 -19.23 -9.27 17.80
C ARG A 29 -19.78 -8.95 16.40
N GLU A 30 -20.65 -9.81 15.86
CA GLU A 30 -21.26 -9.61 14.54
C GLU A 30 -22.03 -8.28 14.45
N TYR A 31 -22.81 -7.95 15.48
CA TYR A 31 -23.53 -6.68 15.53
C TYR A 31 -22.58 -5.46 15.57
N GLN A 32 -21.50 -5.54 16.36
CA GLN A 32 -20.47 -4.49 16.41
C GLN A 32 -19.76 -4.33 15.07
N GLU A 33 -19.37 -5.44 14.44
CA GLU A 33 -18.70 -5.46 13.14
C GLU A 33 -19.60 -4.90 12.04
N ALA A 34 -20.88 -5.28 12.00
CA ALA A 34 -21.86 -4.74 11.04
C ALA A 34 -22.04 -3.22 11.17
N ASN A 35 -22.12 -2.71 12.41
CA ASN A 35 -22.22 -1.27 12.65
C ASN A 35 -20.94 -0.54 12.23
N VAL A 36 -19.78 -1.07 12.59
CA VAL A 36 -18.47 -0.49 12.21
C VAL A 36 -18.30 -0.46 10.70
N THR A 37 -18.71 -1.52 9.99
CA THR A 37 -18.73 -1.56 8.53
C THR A 37 -19.60 -0.46 7.94
N LYS A 38 -20.86 -0.34 8.39
CA LYS A 38 -21.80 0.68 7.90
C LYS A 38 -21.28 2.11 8.15
N GLU A 39 -20.77 2.37 9.35
CA GLU A 39 -20.19 3.67 9.71
C GLU A 39 -18.95 4.00 8.86
N THR A 40 -18.11 3.01 8.59
CA THR A 40 -16.91 3.18 7.77
C THR A 40 -17.28 3.51 6.33
N GLN A 41 -18.27 2.80 5.75
CA GLN A 41 -18.77 3.11 4.41
C GLN A 41 -19.36 4.52 4.33
N GLN A 42 -20.11 4.94 5.35
CA GLN A 42 -20.66 6.30 5.42
C GLN A 42 -19.55 7.35 5.52
N TYR A 43 -18.52 7.11 6.34
CA TYR A 43 -17.36 7.98 6.45
C TYR A 43 -16.68 8.18 5.09
N LEU A 44 -16.36 7.08 4.40
CA LEU A 44 -15.69 7.12 3.09
C LEU A 44 -16.55 7.82 2.03
N PHE A 45 -17.86 7.54 2.02
CA PHE A 45 -18.80 8.21 1.11
C PHE A 45 -18.85 9.71 1.39
N ASN A 46 -18.95 10.13 2.65
CA ASN A 46 -18.98 11.55 2.99
C ASN A 46 -17.68 12.27 2.58
N LYS A 47 -16.53 11.62 2.75
CA LYS A 47 -15.21 12.19 2.45
C LYS A 47 -14.94 12.28 0.95
N TYR A 48 -15.25 11.23 0.19
CA TYR A 48 -14.84 11.10 -1.21
C TYR A 48 -15.98 11.22 -2.22
N GLN A 49 -17.24 11.19 -1.77
CA GLN A 49 -18.43 11.16 -2.63
C GLN A 49 -18.46 9.95 -3.60
N GLU A 50 -17.76 8.87 -3.23
CA GLU A 50 -17.68 7.60 -3.96
C GLU A 50 -18.27 6.46 -3.11
N LYS A 51 -18.79 5.41 -3.75
CA LYS A 51 -19.34 4.24 -3.04
C LYS A 51 -18.25 3.21 -2.73
N PHE A 52 -18.23 2.70 -1.50
CA PHE A 52 -17.24 1.73 -1.03
C PHE A 52 -17.88 0.50 -0.38
N VAL A 53 -17.19 -0.62 -0.46
CA VAL A 53 -17.52 -1.87 0.21
C VAL A 53 -16.39 -2.24 1.16
N VAL A 54 -16.72 -2.49 2.42
CA VAL A 54 -15.76 -3.08 3.38
C VAL A 54 -15.75 -4.58 3.15
N THR A 55 -14.58 -5.12 2.80
CA THR A 55 -14.39 -6.53 2.44
C THR A 55 -13.82 -7.36 3.57
N ASP A 56 -13.12 -6.73 4.51
CA ASP A 56 -12.55 -7.40 5.69
C ASP A 56 -12.56 -6.46 6.89
N ILE A 57 -12.68 -7.03 8.09
CA ILE A 57 -12.67 -6.33 9.36
C ILE A 57 -11.96 -7.17 10.42
N ARG A 58 -11.00 -6.54 11.08
CA ARG A 58 -10.28 -7.12 12.21
C ARG A 58 -10.25 -6.14 13.37
N LYS A 59 -10.72 -6.62 14.52
CA LYS A 59 -10.62 -5.89 15.79
C LYS A 59 -9.30 -6.20 16.47
N GLU A 60 -8.56 -5.18 16.88
CA GLU A 60 -7.34 -5.28 17.68
C GLU A 60 -7.57 -4.63 19.06
N PRO A 61 -8.03 -5.40 20.07
CA PRO A 61 -8.44 -4.85 21.36
C PRO A 61 -7.29 -4.15 22.11
N LEU A 62 -6.07 -4.69 22.03
CA LEU A 62 -4.91 -4.10 22.71
C LEU A 62 -4.56 -2.71 22.15
N MET A 63 -4.80 -2.50 20.86
CA MET A 63 -4.55 -1.23 20.19
C MET A 63 -5.77 -0.31 20.19
N GLN A 64 -6.92 -0.76 20.72
CA GLN A 64 -8.20 -0.05 20.66
C GLN A 64 -8.54 0.40 19.23
N LYS A 65 -8.34 -0.48 18.25
CA LYS A 65 -8.54 -0.18 16.82
C LYS A 65 -9.32 -1.27 16.09
N TYR A 66 -10.11 -0.86 15.11
CA TYR A 66 -10.51 -1.70 14.00
C TYR A 66 -9.60 -1.42 12.81
N TYR A 67 -9.12 -2.50 12.20
CA TYR A 67 -8.44 -2.51 10.92
C TYR A 67 -9.40 -3.07 9.91
N LEU A 68 -9.73 -2.30 8.88
CA LEU A 68 -10.67 -2.67 7.85
C LEU A 68 -9.97 -2.62 6.49
N VAL A 69 -10.42 -3.47 5.57
CA VAL A 69 -10.09 -3.36 4.15
C VAL A 69 -11.34 -2.89 3.43
N ALA A 70 -11.21 -1.83 2.65
CA ALA A 70 -12.27 -1.31 1.80
C ALA A 70 -11.85 -1.35 0.33
N ALA A 71 -12.82 -1.46 -0.55
CA ALA A 71 -12.65 -1.38 -2.00
C ALA A 71 -13.71 -0.45 -2.60
N ARG A 72 -13.37 0.20 -3.71
CA ARG A 72 -14.35 1.01 -4.46
C ARG A 72 -15.38 0.09 -5.10
N ALA A 73 -16.66 0.41 -4.98
CA ALA A 73 -17.74 -0.46 -5.45
C ALA A 73 -17.74 -0.65 -6.98
N GLU A 74 -17.40 0.41 -7.72
CA GLU A 74 -17.33 0.39 -9.19
C GLU A 74 -16.02 -0.22 -9.72
N ASP A 75 -14.99 -0.30 -8.88
CA ASP A 75 -13.64 -0.75 -9.26
C ASP A 75 -12.98 -1.49 -8.09
N PRO A 76 -13.26 -2.80 -7.94
CA PRO A 76 -12.80 -3.58 -6.80
C PRO A 76 -11.29 -3.76 -6.74
N ASP A 77 -10.55 -3.44 -7.81
CA ASP A 77 -9.10 -3.56 -7.89
C ASP A 77 -8.39 -2.50 -7.03
N ILE A 78 -9.08 -1.40 -6.69
CA ILE A 78 -8.57 -0.38 -5.77
C ILE A 78 -8.98 -0.76 -4.35
N ASN A 79 -8.13 -1.51 -3.66
CA ASN A 79 -8.31 -1.90 -2.26
C ASN A 79 -7.35 -1.16 -1.32
N PHE A 80 -7.85 -0.71 -0.18
CA PHE A 80 -7.08 0.12 0.75
C PHE A 80 -7.46 -0.16 2.19
N ASN A 81 -6.55 0.20 3.09
CA ASN A 81 -6.77 0.02 4.52
C ASN A 81 -7.52 1.22 5.09
N VAL A 82 -8.38 0.94 6.06
CA VAL A 82 -9.00 1.92 6.94
C VAL A 82 -8.73 1.51 8.37
N ILE A 83 -8.33 2.46 9.20
CA ILE A 83 -8.15 2.30 10.64
C ILE A 83 -9.18 3.17 11.33
N ARG A 84 -10.00 2.56 12.19
CA ARG A 84 -10.97 3.27 13.04
C ARG A 84 -10.62 3.07 14.50
N SER A 85 -10.56 4.15 15.27
CA SER A 85 -10.39 4.07 16.73
C SER A 85 -11.66 3.50 17.39
N ILE A 86 -11.47 2.67 18.42
CA ILE A 86 -12.56 2.10 19.23
C ILE A 86 -12.99 3.10 20.31
N ASP A 87 -12.02 3.76 20.95
CA ASP A 87 -12.19 4.67 22.07
C ASP A 87 -12.65 6.07 21.64
N LYS A 88 -12.30 6.50 20.43
CA LYS A 88 -12.69 7.78 19.84
C LYS A 88 -13.55 7.52 18.62
N PRO A 89 -14.89 7.47 18.78
CA PRO A 89 -15.78 7.33 17.65
C PRO A 89 -15.52 8.47 16.66
N PHE A 90 -15.60 8.16 15.36
CA PHE A 90 -15.35 9.09 14.24
C PHE A 90 -13.90 9.47 13.94
N VAL A 91 -12.91 8.90 14.63
CA VAL A 91 -11.51 9.05 14.24
C VAL A 91 -11.12 7.93 13.29
N TYR A 92 -10.94 8.30 12.02
CA TYR A 92 -10.56 7.42 10.92
C TYR A 92 -9.21 7.83 10.32
N GLN A 93 -8.46 6.84 9.86
CA GLN A 93 -7.30 6.99 8.98
C GLN A 93 -7.51 6.04 7.81
N ASP A 94 -7.22 6.47 6.59
CA ASP A 94 -7.37 5.64 5.40
C ASP A 94 -6.26 5.94 4.41
N ASP A 95 -5.95 4.94 3.58
CA ASP A 95 -4.93 5.02 2.55
C ASP A 95 -5.55 5.19 1.14
N TYR A 96 -6.81 5.65 1.02
CA TYR A 96 -7.55 5.61 -0.25
C TYR A 96 -6.88 6.44 -1.34
N ILE A 97 -6.52 7.69 -1.05
CA ILE A 97 -5.92 8.59 -2.04
C ILE A 97 -4.58 8.08 -2.54
N ALA A 98 -3.76 7.53 -1.65
CA ALA A 98 -2.49 6.90 -2.02
C ALA A 98 -2.71 5.73 -2.99
N GLU A 99 -3.69 4.86 -2.70
CA GLU A 99 -4.01 3.73 -3.57
C GLU A 99 -4.63 4.18 -4.91
N LYS A 100 -5.56 5.13 -4.87
CA LYS A 100 -6.21 5.71 -6.05
C LYS A 100 -5.17 6.30 -7.01
N TRP A 101 -4.24 7.10 -6.49
CA TRP A 101 -3.17 7.70 -7.29
C TRP A 101 -2.14 6.68 -7.76
N TYR A 102 -1.82 5.68 -6.95
CA TYR A 102 -0.97 4.57 -7.37
C TYR A 102 -1.59 3.83 -8.57
N TRP A 103 -2.87 3.52 -8.51
CA TRP A 103 -3.58 2.84 -9.60
C TRP A 103 -3.64 3.71 -10.87
N GLN A 104 -4.06 4.97 -10.73
CA GLN A 104 -4.16 5.92 -11.86
C GLN A 104 -2.79 6.20 -12.51
N SER A 105 -1.74 6.41 -11.72
CA SER A 105 -0.37 6.58 -12.24
C SER A 105 0.14 5.31 -12.92
N SER A 106 -0.21 4.13 -12.38
CA SER A 106 0.15 2.84 -12.98
C SER A 106 -0.50 2.64 -14.35
N MET A 107 -1.76 3.03 -14.53
CA MET A 107 -2.40 2.97 -15.86
C MET A 107 -1.67 3.83 -16.90
N ILE A 108 -1.11 4.97 -16.49
CA ILE A 108 -0.39 5.89 -17.39
C ILE A 108 1.02 5.35 -17.69
N LEU A 109 1.73 4.88 -16.66
CA LEU A 109 3.15 4.55 -16.75
C LEU A 109 3.41 3.13 -17.23
N LYS A 110 2.59 2.15 -16.84
CA LYS A 110 2.80 0.73 -17.18
C LYS A 110 2.94 0.49 -18.69
N PRO A 111 2.10 1.06 -19.58
CA PRO A 111 2.28 0.89 -21.02
C PRO A 111 3.62 1.45 -21.55
N ILE A 112 4.15 2.48 -20.90
CA ILE A 112 5.46 3.08 -21.27
C ILE A 112 6.59 2.17 -20.80
N LEU A 113 6.46 1.62 -19.59
CA LEU A 113 7.42 0.66 -19.03
C LEU A 113 7.44 -0.62 -19.86
N ASP A 114 6.29 -1.20 -20.19
CA ASP A 114 6.19 -2.44 -20.96
C ASP A 114 6.78 -2.29 -22.38
N ARG A 115 6.67 -1.08 -22.95
CA ARG A 115 7.24 -0.76 -24.27
C ARG A 115 8.76 -0.61 -24.22
N ASN A 116 9.29 0.07 -23.20
CA ASN A 116 10.69 0.46 -23.14
C ASN A 116 11.56 -0.57 -22.41
N ILE A 117 11.03 -1.27 -21.41
CA ILE A 117 11.77 -2.19 -20.55
C ILE A 117 11.57 -3.62 -21.06
N LYS A 118 12.62 -4.16 -21.68
CA LYS A 118 12.65 -5.55 -22.19
C LYS A 118 12.86 -6.56 -21.05
N GLN A 119 12.72 -7.85 -21.36
CA GLN A 119 12.79 -9.00 -20.42
C GLN A 119 14.03 -9.09 -19.50
N THR A 120 15.08 -8.30 -19.75
CA THR A 120 16.29 -8.22 -18.90
C THR A 120 16.20 -7.13 -17.82
N GLY A 121 15.21 -6.24 -17.89
CA GLY A 121 14.94 -5.22 -16.90
C GLY A 121 13.66 -5.51 -16.14
N TYR A 122 13.64 -5.15 -14.86
CA TYR A 122 12.46 -5.22 -14.01
C TYR A 122 12.05 -3.79 -13.65
N SER A 123 10.77 -3.46 -13.79
CA SER A 123 10.25 -2.13 -13.49
C SER A 123 9.14 -2.21 -12.44
N PHE A 124 9.16 -1.27 -11.50
CA PHE A 124 8.21 -1.21 -10.40
C PHE A 124 7.83 0.24 -10.13
N ILE A 125 6.53 0.50 -10.05
CA ILE A 125 6.00 1.77 -9.54
C ILE A 125 5.79 1.58 -8.05
N ILE A 126 6.27 2.53 -7.25
CA ILE A 126 6.16 2.46 -5.80
C ILE A 126 4.86 3.14 -5.37
N ASN A 127 4.02 2.37 -4.68
CA ASN A 127 2.92 2.92 -3.93
C ASN A 127 3.48 3.61 -2.67
N GLN A 128 3.45 4.94 -2.67
CA GLN A 128 3.83 5.75 -1.53
C GLN A 128 2.64 5.84 -0.57
N ARG A 129 2.46 4.81 0.26
CA ARG A 129 1.45 4.79 1.33
C ARG A 129 1.91 5.66 2.49
N PHE A 130 1.81 6.97 2.31
CA PHE A 130 2.01 7.91 3.40
C PHE A 130 0.65 8.18 4.05
N GLN A 131 0.54 7.87 5.34
CA GLN A 131 -0.52 8.41 6.18
C GLN A 131 -0.10 9.81 6.65
N THR A 132 0.01 10.76 5.71
CA THR A 132 0.23 12.16 6.09
C THR A 132 -1.11 12.79 6.41
N GLU A 133 -1.14 13.63 7.45
CA GLU A 133 -2.33 14.44 7.72
C GLU A 133 -2.71 15.34 6.54
N GLU A 134 -1.73 15.61 5.67
CA GLU A 134 -1.85 16.38 4.43
C GLU A 134 -2.85 15.76 3.44
N TYR A 135 -3.10 14.45 3.48
CA TYR A 135 -4.13 13.81 2.65
C TYR A 135 -5.56 14.00 3.14
N LYS A 136 -5.78 14.51 4.36
CA LYS A 136 -7.11 14.48 4.99
C LYS A 136 -8.18 15.22 4.19
N GLU A 137 -7.79 16.26 3.44
CA GLU A 137 -8.71 17.12 2.70
C GLU A 137 -8.65 16.93 1.17
N ILE A 138 -7.79 16.01 0.69
CA ILE A 138 -7.57 15.80 -0.73
C ILE A 138 -8.54 14.74 -1.26
N ASN A 139 -9.19 15.04 -2.39
CA ASN A 139 -10.10 14.12 -3.06
C ASN A 139 -9.90 14.04 -4.58
N GLU A 140 -8.97 14.83 -5.11
CA GLU A 140 -8.71 14.95 -6.54
C GLU A 140 -8.14 13.67 -7.14
N ASP A 141 -8.42 13.48 -8.44
CA ASP A 141 -7.71 12.49 -9.25
C ASP A 141 -6.24 12.87 -9.46
N PHE A 142 -5.43 11.85 -9.72
CA PHE A 142 -3.98 11.93 -9.86
C PHE A 142 -3.51 13.05 -10.80
N ILE A 143 -4.10 13.20 -11.99
CA ILE A 143 -3.68 14.24 -12.95
C ILE A 143 -3.91 15.65 -12.40
N LYS A 144 -5.02 15.87 -11.70
CA LYS A 144 -5.29 17.17 -11.07
C LYS A 144 -4.35 17.38 -9.86
N ALA A 145 -4.10 16.32 -9.09
CA ALA A 145 -3.14 16.34 -8.00
C ALA A 145 -1.70 16.62 -8.46
N GLN A 146 -1.28 16.15 -9.64
CA GLN A 146 0.02 16.50 -10.22
C GLN A 146 0.19 18.01 -10.44
N VAL A 147 -0.90 18.74 -10.65
CA VAL A 147 -0.88 20.20 -10.83
C VAL A 147 -0.98 20.93 -9.51
N LEU A 148 -1.89 20.50 -8.61
CA LEU A 148 -2.18 21.21 -7.37
C LEU A 148 -1.22 20.85 -6.22
N HIS A 149 -0.78 19.60 -6.15
CA HIS A 149 0.00 19.01 -5.05
C HIS A 149 1.10 18.07 -5.58
N PRO A 150 2.04 18.55 -6.43
CA PRO A 150 3.07 17.70 -7.04
C PRO A 150 3.98 16.99 -6.02
N GLU A 151 4.19 17.57 -4.84
CA GLU A 151 4.97 17.00 -3.75
C GLU A 151 4.27 15.80 -3.08
N LEU A 152 2.95 15.89 -2.89
CA LEU A 152 2.15 14.81 -2.29
C LEU A 152 1.88 13.70 -3.30
N SER A 153 1.65 14.08 -4.57
CA SER A 153 1.36 13.13 -5.64
C SER A 153 2.61 12.60 -6.35
N GLN A 154 3.80 12.75 -5.76
CA GLN A 154 5.03 12.30 -6.40
C GLN A 154 5.01 10.79 -6.72
N VAL A 155 5.30 10.45 -7.97
CA VAL A 155 5.46 9.05 -8.36
C VAL A 155 6.93 8.64 -8.27
N SER A 156 7.20 7.53 -7.60
CA SER A 156 8.53 6.90 -7.60
C SER A 156 8.53 5.67 -8.49
N LEU A 157 9.40 5.67 -9.50
CA LEU A 157 9.60 4.58 -10.45
C LEU A 157 10.98 3.97 -10.24
N TYR A 158 11.07 2.65 -10.10
CA TYR A 158 12.31 1.91 -9.99
C TYR A 158 12.48 0.99 -11.19
N ILE A 159 13.67 0.99 -11.76
CA ILE A 159 14.08 0.09 -12.84
C ILE A 159 15.37 -0.58 -12.43
N LEU A 160 15.36 -1.91 -12.44
CA LEU A 160 16.47 -2.74 -12.01
C LEU A 160 16.93 -3.59 -13.20
N TYR A 161 18.21 -3.50 -13.54
CA TYR A 161 18.84 -4.32 -14.58
C TYR A 161 19.84 -5.28 -13.95
N ILE A 162 19.85 -6.53 -14.38
CA ILE A 162 20.96 -7.46 -14.10
C ILE A 162 21.81 -7.56 -15.36
N ILE A 163 23.08 -7.24 -15.25
CA ILE A 163 23.98 -7.13 -16.40
C ILE A 163 25.37 -7.64 -16.04
N ASN A 164 26.19 -7.92 -17.05
CA ASN A 164 27.62 -8.06 -16.78
C ASN A 164 28.24 -6.68 -16.53
N LYS A 165 29.27 -6.66 -15.69
CA LYS A 165 30.02 -5.44 -15.39
C LYS A 165 30.53 -4.78 -16.69
N GLY A 166 30.31 -3.47 -16.83
CA GLY A 166 30.73 -2.70 -18.01
C GLY A 166 29.70 -2.62 -19.15
N GLU A 167 28.54 -3.27 -18.99
CA GLU A 167 27.46 -3.24 -19.99
C GLU A 167 26.42 -2.13 -19.75
N GLU A 168 26.61 -1.26 -18.76
CA GLU A 168 25.64 -0.21 -18.38
C GLU A 168 25.33 0.72 -19.56
N SER A 169 26.33 1.01 -20.39
CA SER A 169 26.23 1.91 -21.55
C SER A 169 25.25 1.41 -22.60
N LYS A 170 25.03 0.08 -22.70
CA LYS A 170 24.09 -0.54 -23.65
C LYS A 170 22.64 -0.11 -23.41
N TYR A 171 22.32 0.31 -22.19
CA TYR A 171 20.96 0.67 -21.77
C TYR A 171 20.68 2.18 -21.81
N LYS A 172 21.68 3.00 -22.18
CA LYS A 172 21.53 4.47 -22.19
C LYS A 172 20.39 4.92 -23.11
N SER A 173 20.35 4.43 -24.35
CA SER A 173 19.29 4.79 -25.31
C SER A 173 17.89 4.37 -24.84
N THR A 174 17.78 3.21 -24.20
CA THR A 174 16.53 2.74 -23.60
C THR A 174 16.05 3.66 -22.47
N ILE A 175 16.97 4.09 -21.60
CA ILE A 175 16.64 5.03 -20.51
C ILE A 175 16.27 6.41 -21.08
N ASP A 176 17.01 6.91 -22.07
CA ASP A 176 16.74 8.21 -22.70
C ASP A 176 15.36 8.21 -23.39
N ASN A 177 15.01 7.12 -24.09
CA ASN A 177 13.70 6.94 -24.72
C ASN A 177 12.58 6.87 -23.67
N LEU A 178 12.78 6.12 -22.59
CA LEU A 178 11.84 6.06 -21.48
C LEU A 178 11.59 7.46 -20.89
N VAL A 179 12.65 8.20 -20.57
CA VAL A 179 12.56 9.55 -20.00
C VAL A 179 11.81 10.47 -20.96
N SER A 180 12.10 10.39 -22.26
CA SER A 180 11.39 11.15 -23.29
C SER A 180 9.89 10.83 -23.33
N ASP A 181 9.52 9.54 -23.29
CA ASP A 181 8.11 9.13 -23.30
C ASP A 181 7.37 9.53 -22.02
N ILE A 182 8.01 9.46 -20.86
CA ILE A 182 7.43 9.94 -19.59
C ILE A 182 7.22 11.46 -19.63
N LYS A 183 8.19 12.23 -20.14
CA LYS A 183 8.07 13.70 -20.25
C LYS A 183 6.88 14.14 -21.09
N LYS A 184 6.47 13.34 -22.09
CA LYS A 184 5.26 13.58 -22.90
C LYS A 184 3.95 13.30 -22.14
N ARG A 185 3.99 12.98 -20.85
CA ARG A 185 2.81 12.79 -20.00
C ARG A 185 2.65 14.00 -19.07
N ASN A 186 1.40 14.26 -18.68
CA ASN A 186 1.05 15.30 -17.71
C ASN A 186 1.40 14.90 -16.26
N ILE A 187 2.58 14.34 -16.05
CA ILE A 187 3.13 14.00 -14.74
C ILE A 187 4.17 15.07 -14.42
N LYS A 188 3.90 15.86 -13.39
CA LYS A 188 4.73 17.01 -12.98
C LYS A 188 5.84 16.60 -12.03
N SER A 189 5.62 15.58 -11.20
CA SER A 189 6.54 15.13 -10.16
C SER A 189 6.77 13.62 -10.26
N LEU A 190 7.90 13.24 -10.87
CA LEU A 190 8.32 11.85 -10.95
C LEU A 190 9.80 11.69 -10.61
N LEU A 191 10.07 10.72 -9.74
CA LEU A 191 11.41 10.27 -9.39
C LEU A 191 11.67 8.92 -10.04
N LEU A 192 12.53 8.89 -11.05
CA LEU A 192 13.00 7.67 -11.68
C LEU A 192 14.34 7.25 -11.06
N LYS A 193 14.41 6.01 -10.57
CA LYS A 193 15.65 5.38 -10.09
C LYS A 193 15.99 4.19 -10.97
N VAL A 194 17.17 4.22 -11.56
CA VAL A 194 17.69 3.10 -12.37
C VAL A 194 18.91 2.51 -11.67
N GLU A 195 18.88 1.22 -11.40
CA GLU A 195 19.95 0.49 -10.71
C GLU A 195 20.40 -0.71 -11.53
N PHE A 196 21.72 -0.89 -11.60
CA PHE A 196 22.39 -1.96 -12.33
C PHE A 196 23.07 -2.90 -11.34
N TYR A 197 22.75 -4.18 -11.39
CA TYR A 197 23.31 -5.22 -10.56
C TYR A 197 24.20 -6.16 -11.37
N ASP A 198 25.28 -6.61 -10.74
CA ASP A 198 26.24 -7.54 -11.34
C ASP A 198 25.68 -8.96 -11.41
N LEU A 199 25.47 -9.46 -12.62
CA LEU A 199 24.99 -10.82 -12.89
C LEU A 199 25.88 -11.89 -12.27
N SER A 200 27.20 -11.66 -12.20
CA SER A 200 28.15 -12.65 -11.65
C SER A 200 27.96 -12.92 -10.15
N LYS A 201 27.16 -12.10 -9.47
CA LYS A 201 26.83 -12.25 -8.05
C LYS A 201 25.59 -13.10 -7.80
N TYR A 202 24.93 -13.56 -8.85
CA TYR A 202 23.74 -14.39 -8.79
C TYR A 202 24.01 -15.70 -9.53
N GLU A 203 23.59 -16.83 -8.97
CA GLU A 203 23.81 -18.14 -9.60
C GLU A 203 23.04 -18.27 -10.92
N ASN A 204 21.89 -17.61 -11.02
CA ASN A 204 21.04 -17.58 -12.21
C ASN A 204 20.00 -16.45 -12.09
N LYS A 205 19.21 -16.25 -13.16
CA LYS A 205 18.13 -15.25 -13.23
C LYS A 205 17.05 -15.49 -12.17
N ASP A 206 16.73 -16.75 -11.86
CA ASP A 206 15.69 -17.10 -10.88
C ASP A 206 16.09 -16.72 -9.44
N ASP A 207 17.37 -16.82 -9.11
CA ASP A 207 17.92 -16.37 -7.82
C ASP A 207 17.75 -14.85 -7.64
N PHE A 208 18.00 -14.08 -8.69
CA PHE A 208 17.70 -12.66 -8.69
C PHE A 208 16.20 -12.38 -8.58
N GLU A 209 15.34 -13.13 -9.28
CA GLU A 209 13.88 -12.97 -9.13
C GLU A 209 13.39 -13.27 -7.72
N LYS A 210 13.97 -14.27 -7.04
CA LYS A 210 13.71 -14.52 -5.61
C LYS A 210 14.18 -13.37 -4.75
N HIS A 211 15.34 -12.80 -5.05
CA HIS A 211 15.85 -11.59 -4.39
C HIS A 211 14.90 -10.40 -4.61
N LEU A 212 14.42 -10.18 -5.84
CA LEU A 212 13.43 -9.16 -6.18
C LEU A 212 12.08 -9.37 -5.50
N LYS A 213 11.62 -10.62 -5.37
CA LYS A 213 10.37 -10.93 -4.65
C LYS A 213 10.46 -10.54 -3.18
N LYS A 214 11.63 -10.63 -2.55
CA LYS A 214 11.89 -10.11 -1.19
C LYS A 214 11.91 -8.57 -1.16
N ILE A 215 12.22 -7.93 -2.29
CA ILE A 215 12.33 -6.47 -2.47
C ILE A 215 10.98 -5.78 -2.71
N LYS A 216 9.84 -6.51 -2.77
CA LYS A 216 8.49 -5.95 -3.00
C LYS A 216 8.07 -4.79 -2.07
N ASN A 217 8.82 -4.51 -0.99
CA ASN A 217 8.70 -3.29 -0.20
C ASN A 217 9.92 -2.35 -0.38
N PRO A 218 9.81 -1.28 -1.20
CA PRO A 218 10.89 -0.34 -1.50
C PRO A 218 11.38 0.49 -0.30
N THR A 219 10.68 0.43 0.84
CA THR A 219 11.10 1.02 2.11
C THR A 219 12.23 0.23 2.78
N LEU A 220 12.39 -1.07 2.47
CA LEU A 220 13.46 -1.94 3.02
C LEU A 220 14.79 -1.84 2.23
N PHE A 221 14.86 -0.92 1.28
CA PHE A 221 15.89 -0.85 0.24
C PHE A 221 17.23 -0.25 0.71
N SER A 222 17.32 0.23 1.95
CA SER A 222 18.52 0.91 2.48
C SER A 222 19.59 -0.04 3.02
N MET A 223 19.30 -1.32 3.30
CA MET A 223 20.21 -2.18 4.07
C MET A 223 21.02 -3.24 3.26
N HIS A 224 20.68 -3.54 1.99
CA HIS A 224 21.33 -4.63 1.25
C HIS A 224 22.31 -4.20 0.13
N LYS A 225 22.65 -2.91 0.06
CA LYS A 225 23.04 -2.28 -1.22
C LYS A 225 24.48 -2.38 -1.69
N GLU A 226 25.47 -2.67 -0.85
CA GLU A 226 26.83 -2.22 -1.21
C GLU A 226 27.70 -3.19 -1.99
N LYS A 227 27.37 -4.49 -2.11
CA LYS A 227 28.29 -5.48 -2.73
C LYS A 227 27.96 -5.89 -4.17
N THR A 228 26.74 -5.67 -4.65
CA THR A 228 26.29 -6.14 -5.97
C THR A 228 25.85 -5.02 -6.92
N LEU A 229 25.72 -3.79 -6.41
CA LEU A 229 25.32 -2.62 -7.19
C LEU A 229 26.52 -2.09 -8.00
N LEU A 230 26.37 -2.07 -9.32
CA LEU A 230 27.36 -1.52 -10.25
C LEU A 230 27.18 -0.01 -10.42
N LYS A 231 25.94 0.44 -10.61
CA LYS A 231 25.64 1.84 -10.90
C LYS A 231 24.21 2.20 -10.53
N LYS A 232 24.02 3.46 -10.12
CA LYS A 232 22.72 4.04 -9.79
C LYS A 232 22.54 5.39 -10.47
N TYR A 233 21.36 5.60 -11.04
CA TYR A 233 20.91 6.89 -11.59
C TYR A 233 19.67 7.34 -10.84
N ASN A 234 19.66 8.60 -10.38
CA ASN A 234 18.45 9.26 -9.90
C ASN A 234 18.10 10.35 -10.91
N ILE A 235 16.97 10.21 -11.58
CA ILE A 235 16.49 11.13 -12.60
C ILE A 235 15.20 11.75 -12.07
N LYS A 236 15.25 13.05 -11.77
CA LYS A 236 14.06 13.82 -11.46
C LYS A 236 13.46 14.32 -12.77
N ILE A 237 12.20 13.99 -13.02
CA ILE A 237 11.48 14.47 -14.19
C ILE A 237 10.51 15.55 -13.70
N ASP A 238 10.93 16.80 -13.89
CA ASP A 238 10.11 17.99 -13.64
C ASP A 238 9.61 18.48 -15.00
N ASN A 239 8.30 18.37 -15.23
CA ASN A 239 7.67 18.96 -16.41
C ASN A 239 7.17 20.36 -16.02
N THR A 240 7.89 21.42 -16.36
CA THR A 240 7.40 22.81 -16.20
C THR A 240 6.14 23.04 -17.02
#